data_AF-A0A318ZDF5-F1
#
_entry.id   AF-A0A318ZDF5-F1
#
_cell.length_a   1.000
_cell.length_b   1.000
_cell.length_c   1.000
_cell.angle_alpha   90.00
_cell.angle_beta   90.00
_cell.angle_gamma   90.00
#
_symmetry.space_group_name_H-M   'P 1'
#
loop_
_entity.id
_entity.type
_entity.pdbx_description
1 polymer ?
#
loop_
_entity_poly.entity_id
_entity_poly.type
_entity_poly.pdbx_seq_one_letter_code
_entity_poly.pdbx_strand_id
1 'polypeptide(L)'
;MRRLKAVSVRLLGRLAEGSSEATDAITNTDDLEILREGLCFRPASESGTPFVGKIEASSLGASTTGGVYVAAGHGPWGISLSLGTGKIVAELVTGAESSADISGLGV
;
A
#
# COMPACT_ATOMS: atom_id res chain seq x y z
N MET A 1 -5.55 -19.11 -8.97
CA MET A 1 -4.12 -19.33 -9.30
C MET A 1 -3.83 -19.34 -10.80
N ARG A 2 -4.51 -20.13 -11.65
CA ARG A 2 -4.21 -20.19 -13.10
C ARG A 2 -4.16 -18.83 -13.81
N ARG A 3 -5.10 -17.92 -13.49
CA ARG A 3 -5.13 -16.55 -14.03
C ARG A 3 -3.93 -15.70 -13.58
N LEU A 4 -3.51 -15.82 -12.32
CA LEU A 4 -2.33 -15.10 -11.80
C LEU A 4 -1.06 -15.60 -12.48
N LYS A 5 -0.92 -16.93 -12.63
CA LYS A 5 0.21 -17.51 -13.36
C LYS A 5 0.28 -17.00 -14.80
N ALA A 6 -0.85 -16.97 -15.52
CA ALA A 6 -0.89 -16.44 -16.88
C ALA A 6 -0.44 -14.97 -16.98
N VAL A 7 -0.84 -14.13 -16.01
CA VAL A 7 -0.39 -12.72 -15.94
C VAL A 7 1.11 -12.64 -15.63
N SER A 8 1.62 -13.44 -14.70
CA SER A 8 3.06 -13.49 -14.40
C SER A 8 3.87 -13.91 -15.62
N VAL A 9 3.47 -14.96 -16.34
CA VAL A 9 4.13 -15.39 -17.58
C VAL A 9 4.09 -14.27 -18.62
N ARG A 10 2.94 -13.63 -18.80
CA ARG A 10 2.78 -12.51 -19.74
C ARG A 10 3.74 -11.34 -19.47
N LEU A 11 4.01 -11.02 -18.21
CA LEU A 11 4.81 -9.86 -17.83
C LEU A 11 6.29 -10.17 -17.61
N LEU A 12 6.63 -11.39 -17.19
CA LEU A 12 7.97 -11.75 -16.69
C LEU A 12 8.59 -12.97 -17.39
N GLY A 13 7.79 -13.78 -18.09
CA GLY A 13 8.29 -14.94 -18.83
C GLY A 13 9.14 -14.53 -20.03
N ARG A 14 9.96 -15.45 -20.53
CA ARG A 14 10.78 -15.23 -21.73
C ARG A 14 9.94 -14.97 -22.97
N LEU A 15 10.40 -14.07 -23.84
CA LEU A 15 9.78 -13.88 -25.16
C LEU A 15 9.72 -15.21 -25.93
N ALA A 16 8.66 -15.39 -26.71
CA ALA A 16 8.57 -16.51 -27.64
C ALA A 16 9.74 -16.48 -28.62
N GLU A 17 10.24 -17.65 -29.01
CA GLU A 17 11.38 -17.76 -29.93
C GLU A 17 11.10 -17.01 -31.25
N GLY A 18 12.08 -16.23 -31.70
CA GLY A 18 11.95 -15.39 -32.91
C GLY A 18 11.07 -14.15 -32.75
N SER A 19 10.53 -13.87 -31.55
CA SER A 19 9.73 -12.67 -31.29
C SER A 19 10.54 -11.59 -30.58
N SER A 20 10.40 -10.33 -31.01
CA SER A 20 11.04 -9.17 -30.37
C SER A 20 10.21 -8.56 -29.24
N GLU A 21 8.93 -8.88 -29.18
CA GLU A 21 7.99 -8.36 -28.18
C GLU A 21 6.84 -9.35 -27.92
N ALA A 22 6.15 -9.14 -26.80
CA ALA A 22 4.97 -9.89 -26.42
C ALA A 22 3.71 -9.14 -26.90
N THR A 23 2.82 -9.81 -27.63
CA THR A 23 1.56 -9.23 -28.15
C THR A 23 0.37 -10.10 -27.76
N ASP A 24 -0.87 -9.64 -27.89
CA ASP A 24 -2.02 -10.44 -27.44
C ASP A 24 -2.17 -11.77 -28.19
N ALA A 25 -1.59 -11.88 -29.39
CA ALA A 25 -1.49 -13.11 -30.15
C ALA A 25 -0.23 -13.93 -29.83
N ILE A 26 0.84 -13.29 -29.36
CA ILE A 26 2.15 -13.91 -29.07
C ILE A 26 2.46 -13.75 -27.59
N THR A 27 2.15 -14.80 -26.83
CA THR A 27 2.42 -14.86 -25.39
C THR A 27 3.84 -15.31 -25.11
N ASN A 28 4.39 -14.84 -24.00
CA ASN A 28 5.68 -15.31 -23.49
C ASN A 28 5.63 -16.81 -23.15
N THR A 29 6.80 -17.44 -23.21
CA THR A 29 7.00 -18.82 -22.77
C THR A 29 6.98 -18.86 -21.24
N ASP A 30 6.33 -19.88 -20.67
CA ASP A 30 6.35 -20.14 -19.24
C ASP A 30 7.65 -20.84 -18.84
N ASP A 31 8.69 -20.05 -18.57
CA ASP A 31 9.98 -20.50 -18.04
C ASP A 31 10.18 -20.07 -16.57
N LEU A 32 9.10 -19.70 -15.88
CA LEU A 32 9.14 -19.20 -14.51
C LEU A 32 9.09 -20.33 -13.49
N GLU A 33 10.00 -20.28 -12.52
CA GLU A 33 10.02 -21.17 -11.36
C GLU A 33 9.50 -20.44 -10.11
N ILE A 34 8.56 -21.06 -9.39
CA ILE A 34 8.09 -20.52 -8.10
C ILE A 34 9.11 -20.92 -7.03
N LEU A 35 9.92 -19.96 -6.60
CA LEU A 35 10.91 -20.19 -5.54
C LEU A 35 10.30 -20.11 -4.13
N ARG A 36 9.26 -19.29 -3.95
CA ARG A 36 8.59 -19.06 -2.66
C ARG A 36 7.19 -18.49 -2.84
N GLU A 37 6.27 -18.92 -1.98
CA GLU A 37 4.94 -18.32 -1.83
C GLU A 37 4.80 -17.67 -0.44
N GLY A 38 4.00 -16.62 -0.37
CA GLY A 38 3.76 -15.87 0.86
C GLY A 38 2.41 -15.18 0.86
N LEU A 39 1.90 -14.93 2.06
CA LEU A 39 0.64 -14.21 2.29
C LEU A 39 0.97 -12.96 3.12
N CYS A 40 0.43 -11.82 2.70
CA CYS A 40 0.57 -10.56 3.42
C CYS A 40 -0.81 -10.00 3.73
N PHE A 41 -1.04 -9.61 4.98
CA PHE A 41 -2.22 -8.85 5.32
C PHE A 41 -2.12 -7.46 4.71
N ARG A 42 -3.22 -7.01 4.10
CA ARG A 42 -3.33 -5.67 3.51
C ARG A 42 -4.54 -4.95 4.10
N PRO A 43 -4.46 -4.52 5.38
CA PRO A 43 -5.53 -3.75 5.99
C PRO A 43 -5.78 -2.48 5.18
N ALA A 44 -7.01 -2.30 4.75
CA ALA A 44 -7.47 -1.11 4.05
C ALA A 44 -8.60 -0.47 4.87
N SER A 45 -8.65 0.85 4.88
CA SER A 45 -9.82 1.58 5.37
C SER A 45 -11.03 1.36 4.45
N GLU A 46 -12.22 1.68 4.96
CA GLU A 46 -13.45 1.66 4.18
C GLU A 46 -13.46 2.75 3.08
N SER A 47 -12.83 3.90 3.34
CA SER A 47 -12.73 5.02 2.38
C SER A 47 -11.76 4.76 1.22
N GLY A 48 -10.92 3.72 1.31
CA GLY A 48 -9.86 3.47 0.35
C GLY A 48 -8.64 4.40 0.49
N THR A 49 -8.65 5.32 1.45
CA THR A 49 -7.55 6.23 1.82
C THR A 49 -7.04 5.92 3.22
N PRO A 50 -5.74 6.05 3.53
CA PRO A 50 -5.23 5.72 4.85
C PRO A 50 -5.80 6.64 5.93
N PHE A 51 -5.91 6.13 7.16
CA PHE A 51 -6.13 6.95 8.34
C PHE A 51 -4.79 7.53 8.79
N VAL A 52 -4.65 8.85 8.71
CA VAL A 52 -3.46 9.60 9.13
C VAL A 52 -3.90 10.85 9.88
N GLY A 53 -3.64 10.89 11.18
CA GLY A 53 -4.05 12.03 12.00
C GLY A 53 -3.87 11.83 13.50
N LYS A 54 -4.17 12.89 14.25
CA LYS A 54 -4.28 12.83 15.70
C LYS A 54 -5.67 12.31 16.08
N ILE A 55 -5.74 11.42 17.05
CA ILE A 55 -7.02 10.96 17.58
C ILE A 55 -7.51 11.95 18.63
N GLU A 56 -8.76 12.39 18.49
CA GLU A 56 -9.40 13.31 19.42
C GLU A 56 -9.50 12.71 20.82
N ALA A 57 -9.22 13.51 21.86
CA ALA A 57 -9.21 13.05 23.24
C ALA A 57 -10.57 12.47 23.68
N SER A 58 -11.68 12.94 23.11
CA SER A 58 -13.03 12.40 23.35
C SER A 58 -13.22 10.97 22.84
N SER A 59 -12.40 10.55 21.86
CA SER A 59 -12.38 9.19 21.32
C SER A 59 -11.41 8.28 22.07
N LEU A 60 -10.60 8.86 22.95
CA LEU A 60 -9.68 8.13 23.81
C LEU A 60 -10.40 7.87 25.14
N GLY A 61 -10.36 6.62 25.63
CA GLY A 61 -11.01 6.27 26.89
C GLY A 61 -10.57 7.16 28.07
N ALA A 62 -11.32 7.14 29.16
CA ALA A 62 -11.25 8.11 30.26
C ALA A 62 -9.86 8.38 30.88
N SER A 63 -8.89 7.51 30.68
CA SER A 63 -7.52 7.63 31.22
C SER A 63 -6.53 8.38 30.30
N THR A 64 -6.89 8.67 29.05
CA THR A 64 -5.96 9.22 28.05
C THR A 64 -6.42 10.58 27.58
N THR A 65 -5.61 11.62 27.84
CA THR A 65 -5.97 13.01 27.55
C THR A 65 -5.49 13.51 26.17
N GLY A 66 -4.90 12.63 25.35
CA GLY A 66 -4.38 12.97 24.02
C GLY A 66 -3.07 12.25 23.69
N GLY A 67 -2.32 12.79 22.72
CA GLY A 67 -1.01 12.27 22.32
C GLY A 67 -1.04 10.97 21.52
N VAL A 68 -2.22 10.55 21.06
CA VAL A 68 -2.40 9.36 20.22
C VAL A 68 -2.55 9.78 18.77
N TYR A 69 -1.82 9.10 17.89
CA TYR A 69 -1.80 9.34 16.45
C TYR A 69 -2.01 8.03 15.73
N VAL A 70 -2.66 8.08 14.57
CA VAL A 70 -2.91 6.93 13.70
C VAL A 70 -2.21 7.11 12.37
N ALA A 71 -1.70 6.00 11.84
CA ALA A 71 -1.11 5.87 10.50
C ALA A 71 -1.36 4.45 10.00
N ALA A 72 -2.57 4.17 9.54
CA ALA A 72 -3.02 2.81 9.22
C ALA A 72 -3.95 2.77 8.00
N GLY A 73 -4.32 1.56 7.55
CA GLY A 73 -5.33 1.39 6.51
C GLY A 73 -4.86 1.67 5.08
N HIS A 74 -3.56 1.68 4.82
CA HIS A 74 -2.99 2.01 3.50
C HIS A 74 -3.29 0.99 2.37
N GLY A 75 -3.81 -0.20 2.68
CA GLY A 75 -4.12 -1.21 1.68
C GLY A 75 -2.89 -1.61 0.82
N PRO A 76 -2.95 -1.52 -0.52
CA PRO A 76 -1.78 -1.78 -1.38
C PRO A 76 -0.69 -0.72 -1.33
N TRP A 77 -0.98 0.47 -0.79
CA TRP A 77 -0.19 1.66 -1.07
C TRP A 77 0.82 2.01 0.04
N GLY A 78 0.89 1.22 1.11
CA GLY A 78 1.69 1.53 2.29
C GLY A 78 3.17 1.78 2.00
N ILE A 79 3.78 0.97 1.12
CA ILE A 79 5.20 1.14 0.76
C ILE A 79 5.39 2.47 0.02
N SER A 80 4.59 2.73 -1.01
CA SER A 80 4.69 3.96 -1.82
C SER A 80 4.40 5.23 -1.02
N LEU A 81 3.45 5.17 -0.07
CA LEU A 81 3.03 6.32 0.74
C LEU A 81 3.85 6.50 2.03
N SER A 82 4.70 5.52 2.39
CA SER A 82 5.40 5.46 3.68
C SER A 82 6.18 6.73 4.01
N LEU A 83 6.90 7.31 3.04
CA LEU A 83 7.71 8.52 3.24
C LEU A 83 6.84 9.73 3.57
N GLY A 84 5.74 9.92 2.84
CA GLY A 84 4.80 11.00 3.08
C GLY A 84 4.09 10.84 4.42
N THR A 85 3.56 9.64 4.70
CA THR A 85 2.92 9.34 5.99
C THR A 85 3.88 9.54 7.16
N GLY A 86 5.11 9.03 7.07
CA GLY A 86 6.10 9.16 8.14
C GLY A 86 6.46 10.62 8.43
N LYS A 87 6.62 11.45 7.38
CA LYS A 87 6.87 12.89 7.53
C LYS A 87 5.71 13.58 8.24
N ILE A 88 4.48 13.37 7.77
CA ILE A 88 3.28 13.98 8.38
C ILE A 88 3.14 13.57 9.84
N VAL A 89 3.30 12.28 10.16
CA VAL A 89 3.20 11.80 11.55
C VAL A 89 4.26 12.45 12.43
N ALA A 90 5.49 12.63 11.95
CA ALA A 90 6.54 13.32 12.69
C ALA A 90 6.19 14.80 12.96
N GLU A 91 5.63 15.50 11.97
CA GLU A 91 5.15 16.88 12.12
C GLU A 91 4.03 16.96 13.17
N LEU A 92 3.03 16.06 13.10
CA LEU A 92 1.92 16.00 14.06
C LEU A 92 2.37 15.70 15.50
N VAL A 93 3.34 14.80 15.67
CA VAL A 93 3.90 14.45 16.99
C VAL A 93 4.71 15.60 17.58
N THR A 94 5.42 16.36 16.75
CA THR A 94 6.23 17.51 17.19
C THR A 94 5.43 18.83 17.29
N GLY A 95 4.15 18.82 16.89
CA GLY A 95 3.30 20.00 16.90
C GLY A 95 3.62 20.99 15.78
N ALA A 96 4.31 20.56 14.73
CA ALA A 96 4.57 21.36 13.53
C ALA A 96 3.34 21.42 12.62
N GLU A 97 3.29 22.45 11.77
CA GLU A 97 2.30 22.54 10.70
C GLU A 97 2.53 21.41 9.67
N SER A 98 1.45 20.75 9.26
CA SER A 98 1.52 19.65 8.31
C SER A 98 1.93 20.15 6.92
N SER A 99 2.93 19.51 6.31
CA SER A 99 3.40 19.81 4.95
C SER A 99 2.39 19.50 3.84
N ALA A 100 1.28 18.81 4.15
CA ALA A 100 0.22 18.46 3.22
C ALA A 100 -1.15 18.53 3.90
N ASP A 101 -2.20 18.77 3.12
CA ASP A 101 -3.58 18.69 3.61
C ASP A 101 -3.97 17.24 3.90
N ILE A 102 -4.35 16.99 5.15
CA ILE A 102 -4.77 15.68 5.66
C ILE A 102 -6.19 15.69 6.23
N SER A 103 -6.96 16.74 5.97
CA SER A 103 -8.32 16.91 6.52
C SER A 103 -9.27 15.76 6.18
N GLY A 104 -9.06 15.07 5.06
CA GLY A 104 -9.81 13.89 4.63
C GLY A 104 -9.27 12.53 5.11
N LEU A 105 -8.26 12.51 5.99
CA LEU A 105 -7.58 11.28 6.43
C LEU A 105 -7.81 10.94 7.91
N GLY A 106 -8.71 11.66 8.60
CA GLY A 106 -9.08 11.39 9.99
C GLY A 106 -9.91 10.11 10.17
N VAL A 107 -10.01 9.65 11.43
CA VAL A 107 -10.89 8.54 11.86
C VAL A 107 -12.27 9.07 12.20
#